data_AF-A0A7V9QEZ0-F1
#
_entry.id   AF-A0A7V9QEZ0-F1
#
_cell.length_a   1.000
_cell.length_b   1.000
_cell.length_c   1.000
_cell.angle_alpha   90.00
_cell.angle_beta   90.00
_cell.angle_gamma   90.00
#
_symmetry.space_group_name_H-M   'P 1'
#
loop_
_entity.id
_entity.type
_entity.pdbx_description
1 polymer ?
#
loop_
_entity_poly.entity_id
_entity_poly.type
_entity_poly.pdbx_seq_one_letter_code
_entity_poly.pdbx_strand_id
1 'polypeptide(L)'
;MHSLSTCYGQRKRSRFFSLALTSLLIAACGADDAPAAGGESLALSDTVATVSQDPPSESALPVGPTADLPANELGQIMVLEYHRLGDPEGEWYRSIENFRSDLRMLYERGYRPVTMRQVVEGNIDIPAGTSPVVFTVDDSSLRQFYYLEDGGIDPNTMVGIWDRFQQENPAWHHGAVWCVLPAADYPSNFFGEKASREVPRAEREETIRRKVGYLVENRHEICNHTLYHARLDRGTDAQVQEWIGRGEDSIQVYLPEGYEIVTHALPLGMWPKNRQLAWKGTWPGRPGQDRPVNYEYSVVLEVSGGPNVSPFDSRFVGHSVNRLIVAPGALQRQLQAYERNPGQRYVSDGNPNTIAVPRSLQERVNRARWPGKEIRVIDQEASAAGAAAEAGADG
;
A
#
# COMPACT_ATOMS: atom_id res chain seq x y z
N MET A 1 -19.65 -19.21 -63.80
CA MET A 1 -20.77 -18.39 -64.31
C MET A 1 -21.21 -17.45 -63.20
N HIS A 2 -21.51 -16.18 -63.52
CA HIS A 2 -22.01 -15.09 -62.62
C HIS A 2 -21.24 -14.91 -61.29
N SER A 3 -20.35 -13.94 -61.08
CA SER A 3 -20.26 -12.54 -61.54
C SER A 3 -21.48 -11.68 -61.18
N LEU A 4 -21.26 -10.72 -60.27
CA LEU A 4 -21.75 -9.34 -60.40
C LEU A 4 -20.83 -8.40 -59.60
N SER A 5 -20.27 -7.39 -60.29
CA SER A 5 -19.48 -6.29 -59.71
C SER A 5 -20.35 -5.05 -59.47
N THR A 6 -19.70 -3.99 -58.99
CA THR A 6 -20.06 -2.54 -59.03
C THR A 6 -20.79 -1.95 -57.82
N CYS A 7 -20.70 -0.64 -57.53
CA CYS A 7 -19.60 0.36 -57.64
C CYS A 7 -20.09 1.67 -56.97
N TYR A 8 -19.21 2.67 -56.84
CA TYR A 8 -19.51 4.09 -56.56
C TYR A 8 -19.96 4.44 -55.11
N GLY A 9 -19.62 5.63 -54.56
CA GLY A 9 -19.02 6.81 -55.19
C GLY A 9 -18.18 7.70 -54.27
N GLN A 10 -17.47 8.66 -54.88
CA GLN A 10 -16.55 9.61 -54.24
C GLN A 10 -17.17 11.01 -53.98
N ARG A 11 -16.36 11.83 -53.27
CA ARG A 11 -16.33 13.32 -53.20
C ARG A 11 -17.15 13.90 -52.03
N LYS A 12 -16.75 15.01 -51.39
CA LYS A 12 -15.85 16.10 -51.83
C LYS A 12 -14.80 16.51 -50.77
N ARG A 13 -13.71 17.11 -51.26
CA ARG A 13 -12.78 17.94 -50.47
C ARG A 13 -13.43 19.30 -50.17
N SER A 14 -13.03 19.95 -49.07
CA SER A 14 -12.92 21.40 -49.01
C SER A 14 -11.64 21.79 -48.27
N ARG A 15 -10.94 22.80 -48.78
CA ARG A 15 -9.79 23.46 -48.15
C ARG A 15 -10.16 24.94 -48.03
N PHE A 16 -9.88 25.56 -46.89
CA PHE A 16 -9.75 27.00 -46.80
C PHE A 16 -8.42 27.37 -46.15
N PHE A 17 -7.76 28.34 -46.75
CA PHE A 17 -6.54 29.01 -46.27
C PHE A 17 -6.95 30.36 -45.65
N SER A 18 -6.25 30.84 -44.63
CA SER A 18 -5.41 32.06 -44.73
C SER A 18 -4.90 32.58 -43.38
N LEU A 19 -3.73 33.23 -43.44
CA LEU A 19 -3.04 33.97 -42.38
C LEU A 19 -3.78 35.25 -41.95
N ALA A 20 -3.50 35.71 -40.73
CA ALA A 20 -3.12 37.10 -40.47
C ALA A 20 -2.31 37.22 -39.15
N LEU A 21 -1.47 38.25 -39.05
CA LEU A 21 -0.49 38.47 -37.99
C LEU A 21 -0.42 39.96 -37.64
N THR A 22 -0.51 40.33 -36.35
CA THR A 22 -0.10 41.67 -35.88
C THR A 22 0.18 41.73 -34.38
N SER A 23 1.25 42.45 -34.04
CA SER A 23 1.66 42.84 -32.68
C SER A 23 1.46 44.35 -32.51
N LEU A 24 1.27 44.87 -31.28
CA LEU A 24 2.00 46.06 -30.78
C LEU A 24 1.78 46.36 -29.28
N LEU A 25 2.75 47.08 -28.70
CA LEU A 25 2.78 47.61 -27.31
C LEU A 25 2.50 49.12 -27.27
N ILE A 26 1.82 49.59 -26.21
CA ILE A 26 1.91 50.95 -25.58
C ILE A 26 1.53 50.74 -24.08
N ALA A 27 2.22 51.13 -22.99
CA ALA A 27 3.44 51.92 -22.67
C ALA A 27 3.23 53.38 -22.19
N ALA A 28 3.84 53.73 -21.03
CA ALA A 28 3.93 55.08 -20.40
C ALA A 28 2.60 55.69 -19.89
N CYS A 29 2.53 56.61 -18.91
CA CYS A 29 3.40 57.15 -17.83
C CYS A 29 2.46 57.88 -16.81
N GLY A 30 2.85 58.36 -15.63
CA GLY A 30 4.17 58.48 -14.99
C GLY A 30 4.06 59.03 -13.55
N ALA A 31 5.20 59.48 -13.00
CA ALA A 31 5.34 60.18 -11.71
C ALA A 31 5.00 61.70 -11.88
N ASP A 32 5.18 62.67 -10.97
CA ASP A 32 5.90 62.82 -9.69
C ASP A 32 4.96 63.57 -8.67
N ASP A 33 5.31 64.19 -7.54
CA ASP A 33 6.58 64.56 -6.86
C ASP A 33 6.36 64.71 -5.32
N ALA A 34 7.41 65.02 -4.56
CA ALA A 34 7.45 65.45 -3.15
C ALA A 34 7.47 67.01 -3.05
N PRO A 35 7.85 67.72 -1.94
CA PRO A 35 8.29 67.28 -0.61
C PRO A 35 7.84 68.13 0.63
N ALA A 36 8.31 67.68 1.81
CA ALA A 36 8.76 68.46 2.99
C ALA A 36 7.80 69.32 3.85
N ALA A 37 7.69 68.98 5.14
CA ALA A 37 8.22 69.77 6.28
C ALA A 37 8.16 68.95 7.60
N GLY A 38 8.99 69.27 8.59
CA GLY A 38 9.16 68.46 9.82
C GLY A 38 8.31 68.90 11.02
N GLY A 39 8.33 68.09 12.10
CA GLY A 39 7.65 68.39 13.36
C GLY A 39 7.84 67.32 14.46
N GLU A 40 8.82 67.56 15.33
CA GLU A 40 8.96 67.13 16.74
C GLU A 40 8.87 65.64 17.18
N SER A 41 9.60 65.32 18.25
CA SER A 41 9.63 63.99 18.87
C SER A 41 8.74 63.94 20.12
N LEU A 42 7.98 62.86 20.28
CA LEU A 42 7.51 62.41 21.60
C LEU A 42 7.77 60.91 21.73
N ALA A 43 8.50 60.55 22.78
CA ALA A 43 8.79 59.16 23.10
C ALA A 43 7.59 58.51 23.80
N LEU A 44 7.11 57.40 23.26
CA LEU A 44 6.28 56.44 23.98
C LEU A 44 6.97 55.08 23.90
N SER A 45 7.35 54.57 25.06
CA SER A 45 7.94 53.25 25.24
C SER A 45 6.81 52.22 25.20
N ASP A 46 6.88 51.27 24.27
CA ASP A 46 5.97 50.13 24.26
C ASP A 46 6.69 48.80 24.08
N THR A 47 6.17 47.78 24.74
CA THR A 47 6.80 46.47 24.97
C THR A 47 6.82 45.55 23.76
N VAL A 48 7.88 44.74 23.62
CA VAL A 48 7.74 43.33 23.20
C VAL A 48 8.65 42.46 24.08
N ALA A 49 8.06 41.62 24.92
CA ALA A 49 8.79 40.53 25.56
C ALA A 49 9.05 39.42 24.53
N THR A 50 10.30 39.04 24.34
CA THR A 50 10.68 37.99 23.40
C THR A 50 10.22 36.62 23.92
N VAL A 51 9.02 36.21 23.54
CA VAL A 51 8.58 34.82 23.72
C VAL A 51 9.41 33.96 22.80
N SER A 52 10.36 33.23 23.37
CA SER A 52 11.11 32.20 22.64
C SER A 52 10.12 31.11 22.24
N GLN A 53 9.70 31.12 20.97
CA GLN A 53 9.00 29.99 20.40
C GLN A 53 10.03 28.93 20.05
N ASP A 54 10.04 27.85 20.81
CA ASP A 54 10.65 26.61 20.33
C ASP A 54 9.98 26.23 19.00
N PRO A 55 10.73 25.66 18.03
CA PRO A 55 10.13 25.20 16.78
C PRO A 55 9.02 24.18 17.08
N PRO A 56 7.93 24.16 16.29
CA PRO A 56 6.85 23.21 16.52
C PRO A 56 7.41 21.80 16.49
N SER A 57 7.20 21.05 17.58
CA SER A 57 7.48 19.62 17.62
C SER A 57 6.84 18.97 16.42
N GLU A 58 7.63 18.18 15.68
CA GLU A 58 7.12 17.29 14.66
C GLU A 58 5.95 16.49 15.26
N SER A 59 4.76 16.65 14.69
CA SER A 59 3.53 16.24 15.36
C SER A 59 3.49 14.72 15.50
N ALA A 60 3.64 14.23 16.72
CA ALA A 60 3.46 12.81 17.03
C ALA A 60 2.13 12.29 16.43
N LEU A 61 2.17 11.11 15.83
CA LEU A 61 1.00 10.51 15.18
C LEU A 61 -0.18 10.43 16.16
N PRO A 62 -1.43 10.71 15.73
CA PRO A 62 -2.59 10.56 16.59
C PRO A 62 -2.65 9.14 17.16
N VAL A 63 -2.74 9.03 18.49
CA VAL A 63 -2.54 7.74 19.17
C VAL A 63 -3.73 6.80 18.95
N GLY A 64 -4.97 7.27 19.15
CA GLY A 64 -6.18 6.45 19.13
C GLY A 64 -6.23 5.39 20.25
N PRO A 65 -7.08 4.35 20.16
CA PRO A 65 -7.09 3.23 21.11
C PRO A 65 -5.78 2.43 21.03
N THR A 66 -5.24 2.01 22.17
CA THR A 66 -4.03 1.16 22.27
C THR A 66 -4.38 -0.18 22.94
N ALA A 67 -3.46 -1.14 22.88
CA ALA A 67 -3.51 -2.31 23.75
C ALA A 67 -2.83 -1.99 25.08
N ASP A 68 -3.43 -2.40 26.20
CA ASP A 68 -2.80 -2.38 27.52
C ASP A 68 -1.84 -3.58 27.65
N LEU A 69 -0.74 -3.52 26.91
CA LEU A 69 0.28 -4.56 26.80
C LEU A 69 1.68 -3.94 26.79
N PRO A 70 2.68 -4.59 27.42
CA PRO A 70 4.07 -4.16 27.32
C PRO A 70 4.59 -4.29 25.88
N ALA A 71 5.54 -3.42 25.51
CA ALA A 71 6.18 -3.45 24.19
C ALA A 71 6.84 -4.80 23.90
N ASN A 72 6.65 -5.27 22.67
CA ASN A 72 7.14 -6.55 22.16
C ASN A 72 7.21 -6.52 20.64
N GLU A 73 8.26 -5.92 20.11
CA GLU A 73 8.49 -5.78 18.67
C GLU A 73 9.09 -7.05 18.04
N LEU A 74 9.23 -8.12 18.83
CA LEU A 74 9.52 -9.50 18.40
C LEU A 74 8.26 -10.40 18.38
N GLY A 75 7.10 -9.82 18.64
CA GLY A 75 5.79 -10.45 18.45
C GLY A 75 5.41 -10.60 16.97
N GLN A 76 4.28 -11.24 16.73
CA GLN A 76 3.77 -11.59 15.43
C GLN A 76 2.97 -10.44 14.77
N ILE A 77 3.05 -10.37 13.45
CA ILE A 77 2.35 -9.40 12.60
C ILE A 77 1.34 -10.15 11.73
N MET A 78 0.10 -9.66 11.67
CA MET A 78 -0.91 -10.15 10.73
C MET A 78 -0.73 -9.49 9.37
N VAL A 79 -0.72 -10.31 8.32
CA VAL A 79 -0.85 -9.86 6.92
C VAL A 79 -2.18 -10.40 6.42
N LEU A 80 -3.16 -9.51 6.28
CA LEU A 80 -4.53 -9.84 5.90
C LEU A 80 -4.66 -9.89 4.38
N GLU A 81 -5.43 -10.84 3.87
CA GLU A 81 -5.70 -11.00 2.44
C GLU A 81 -7.18 -10.80 2.15
N TYR A 82 -7.46 -9.78 1.34
CA TYR A 82 -8.76 -9.48 0.78
C TYR A 82 -8.71 -9.65 -0.74
N HIS A 83 -9.86 -9.98 -1.33
CA HIS A 83 -10.02 -10.05 -2.78
C HIS A 83 -11.18 -9.15 -3.21
N ARG A 84 -12.43 -9.48 -2.86
CA ARG A 84 -13.61 -8.79 -3.38
C ARG A 84 -14.57 -8.35 -2.29
N LEU A 85 -15.23 -7.21 -2.49
CA LEU A 85 -16.41 -6.85 -1.72
C LEU A 85 -17.68 -7.35 -2.40
N GLY A 86 -18.48 -8.16 -1.73
CA GLY A 86 -19.75 -8.65 -2.27
C GLY A 86 -20.36 -9.79 -1.47
N ASP A 87 -21.52 -10.21 -1.95
CA ASP A 87 -22.38 -11.23 -1.34
C ASP A 87 -22.66 -12.36 -2.34
N PRO A 88 -22.78 -13.63 -1.89
CA PRO A 88 -22.57 -14.08 -0.52
C PRO A 88 -21.08 -14.00 -0.10
N GLU A 89 -20.83 -13.87 1.20
CA GLU A 89 -19.47 -13.97 1.72
C GLU A 89 -18.89 -15.38 1.54
N GLY A 90 -17.56 -15.46 1.47
CA GLY A 90 -16.83 -16.71 1.34
C GLY A 90 -15.33 -16.50 1.54
N GLU A 91 -14.53 -17.41 0.99
CA GLU A 91 -13.06 -17.32 1.06
C GLU A 91 -12.53 -16.05 0.38
N TRP A 92 -13.05 -15.72 -0.80
CA TRP A 92 -12.57 -14.59 -1.64
C TRP A 92 -13.50 -13.37 -1.62
N TYR A 93 -14.56 -13.39 -0.79
CA TYR A 93 -15.61 -12.37 -0.75
C TYR A 93 -15.93 -11.96 0.69
N ARG A 94 -15.84 -10.66 0.96
CA ARG A 94 -16.27 -10.01 2.21
C ARG A 94 -17.44 -9.07 1.92
N SER A 95 -18.44 -8.97 2.78
CA SER A 95 -19.50 -7.99 2.59
C SER A 95 -18.97 -6.57 2.90
N ILE A 96 -19.61 -5.55 2.31
CA ILE A 96 -19.25 -4.14 2.53
C ILE A 96 -19.35 -3.77 4.03
N GLU A 97 -20.40 -4.24 4.71
CA GLU A 97 -20.59 -3.97 6.14
C GLU A 97 -19.54 -4.69 6.99
N ASN A 98 -19.20 -5.93 6.64
CA ASN A 98 -18.19 -6.65 7.38
C ASN A 98 -16.77 -6.10 7.15
N PHE A 99 -16.44 -5.58 5.97
CA PHE A 99 -15.16 -4.87 5.78
C PHE A 99 -15.07 -3.62 6.69
N ARG A 100 -16.14 -2.81 6.78
CA ARG A 100 -16.24 -1.70 7.75
C ARG A 100 -16.08 -2.19 9.20
N SER A 101 -16.70 -3.32 9.53
CA SER A 101 -16.61 -3.95 10.85
C SER A 101 -15.20 -4.47 11.17
N ASP A 102 -14.48 -5.02 10.18
CA ASP A 102 -13.11 -5.50 10.34
C ASP A 102 -12.13 -4.33 10.62
N LEU A 103 -12.26 -3.20 9.90
CA LEU A 103 -11.48 -1.97 10.16
C LEU A 103 -11.71 -1.46 11.58
N ARG A 104 -12.98 -1.31 11.99
CA ARG A 104 -13.37 -0.90 13.35
C ARG A 104 -12.80 -1.84 14.41
N MET A 105 -12.97 -3.15 14.22
CA MET A 105 -12.53 -4.18 15.17
C MET A 105 -11.02 -4.19 15.41
N LEU A 106 -10.25 -3.93 14.35
CA LEU A 106 -8.79 -3.78 14.42
C LEU A 106 -8.40 -2.47 15.11
N TYR A 107 -9.00 -1.36 14.71
CA TYR A 107 -8.72 -0.03 15.27
C TYR A 107 -8.98 0.04 16.79
N GLU A 108 -10.15 -0.43 17.23
CA GLU A 108 -10.57 -0.51 18.65
C GLU A 108 -9.62 -1.36 19.49
N ARG A 109 -9.01 -2.40 18.89
CA ARG A 109 -8.02 -3.28 19.55
C ARG A 109 -6.59 -2.75 19.47
N GLY A 110 -6.39 -1.52 19.00
CA GLY A 110 -5.09 -0.88 18.89
C GLY A 110 -4.22 -1.40 17.75
N TYR A 111 -4.81 -1.92 16.67
CA TYR A 111 -4.07 -2.19 15.43
C TYR A 111 -4.02 -0.96 14.53
N ARG A 112 -2.92 -0.81 13.81
CA ARG A 112 -2.66 0.29 12.87
C ARG A 112 -2.18 -0.27 11.53
N PRO A 113 -2.67 0.26 10.40
CA PRO A 113 -2.22 -0.20 9.10
C PRO A 113 -0.73 0.12 8.93
N VAL A 114 0.00 -0.78 8.28
CA VAL A 114 1.32 -0.53 7.69
C VAL A 114 1.42 -1.30 6.37
N THR A 115 2.30 -0.85 5.49
CA THR A 115 2.58 -1.51 4.20
C THR A 115 3.63 -2.62 4.35
N MET A 116 3.75 -3.51 3.36
CA MET A 116 4.78 -4.55 3.38
C MET A 116 6.18 -3.93 3.27
N ARG A 117 6.32 -2.86 2.49
CA ARG A 117 7.52 -2.01 2.45
C ARG A 117 7.96 -1.58 3.85
N GLN A 118 7.06 -0.94 4.61
CA GLN A 118 7.35 -0.48 5.98
C GLN A 118 7.80 -1.64 6.88
N VAL A 119 7.19 -2.82 6.74
CA VAL A 119 7.59 -4.02 7.49
C VAL A 119 9.01 -4.48 7.10
N VAL A 120 9.35 -4.64 5.82
CA VAL A 120 10.67 -5.19 5.43
C VAL A 120 11.83 -4.20 5.50
N GLU A 121 11.55 -2.91 5.41
CA GLU A 121 12.50 -1.84 5.71
C GLU A 121 12.64 -1.59 7.23
N GLY A 122 11.77 -2.18 8.05
CA GLY A 122 11.76 -1.98 9.51
C GLY A 122 11.25 -0.60 9.94
N ASN A 123 10.62 0.14 9.03
CA ASN A 123 10.06 1.48 9.21
C ASN A 123 8.62 1.41 9.75
N ILE A 124 8.42 0.69 10.86
CA ILE A 124 7.13 0.53 11.53
C ILE A 124 6.91 1.73 12.48
N ASP A 125 6.55 2.86 11.89
CA ASP A 125 6.22 4.10 12.61
C ASP A 125 4.73 4.10 13.01
N ILE A 126 4.43 3.60 14.21
CA ILE A 126 3.10 3.58 14.82
C ILE A 126 3.20 3.91 16.32
N PRO A 127 2.15 4.47 16.96
CA PRO A 127 2.19 4.87 18.37
C PRO A 127 2.49 3.72 19.35
N ALA A 128 3.10 4.05 20.49
CA ALA A 128 3.36 3.11 21.58
C ALA A 128 2.08 2.39 22.03
N GLY A 129 2.20 1.08 22.33
CA GLY A 129 1.05 0.25 22.70
C GLY A 129 0.13 -0.14 21.53
N THR A 130 0.44 0.27 20.30
CA THR A 130 -0.28 -0.20 19.09
C THR A 130 0.45 -1.35 18.39
N SER A 131 -0.22 -1.99 17.43
CA SER A 131 0.30 -3.14 16.69
C SER A 131 0.16 -2.95 15.17
N PRO A 132 1.16 -3.31 14.37
CA PRO A 132 1.04 -3.30 12.92
C PRO A 132 0.06 -4.38 12.45
N VAL A 133 -0.73 -4.03 11.43
CA VAL A 133 -1.47 -4.97 10.60
C VAL A 133 -1.27 -4.57 9.15
N VAL A 134 -0.90 -5.52 8.30
CA VAL A 134 -0.80 -5.28 6.86
C VAL A 134 -2.11 -5.69 6.21
N PHE A 135 -2.66 -4.84 5.36
CA PHE A 135 -3.76 -5.19 4.46
C PHE A 135 -3.18 -5.43 3.08
N THR A 136 -3.40 -6.62 2.52
CA THR A 136 -3.11 -6.93 1.11
C THR A 136 -4.43 -7.16 0.38
N VAL A 137 -4.54 -6.60 -0.82
CA VAL A 137 -5.71 -6.74 -1.67
C VAL A 137 -5.29 -7.19 -3.06
N ASP A 138 -5.70 -8.40 -3.44
CA ASP A 138 -5.29 -9.04 -4.69
C ASP A 138 -6.32 -8.76 -5.81
N ASP A 139 -6.08 -9.32 -7.00
CA ASP A 139 -6.97 -9.31 -8.17
C ASP A 139 -7.24 -7.95 -8.84
N SER A 140 -7.12 -6.82 -8.15
CA SER A 140 -7.40 -5.47 -8.66
C SER A 140 -8.79 -5.28 -9.33
N SER A 141 -9.87 -5.58 -8.60
CA SER A 141 -11.26 -5.57 -9.11
C SER A 141 -12.06 -4.28 -8.85
N LEU A 142 -13.10 -4.00 -9.67
CA LEU A 142 -13.92 -2.77 -9.61
C LEU A 142 -14.32 -2.30 -8.19
N ARG A 143 -14.80 -3.22 -7.33
CA ARG A 143 -15.26 -2.88 -5.97
C ARG A 143 -14.14 -2.63 -4.96
N GLN A 144 -12.88 -2.68 -5.38
CA GLN A 144 -11.76 -2.22 -4.57
C GLN A 144 -11.53 -0.73 -4.77
N PHE A 145 -11.61 -0.21 -6.00
CA PHE A 145 -11.46 1.22 -6.31
C PHE A 145 -12.24 1.66 -7.57
N TYR A 146 -13.25 2.51 -7.37
CA TYR A 146 -14.09 3.12 -8.41
C TYR A 146 -14.24 4.62 -8.17
N TYR A 147 -14.28 5.39 -9.27
CA TYR A 147 -14.65 6.80 -9.26
C TYR A 147 -16.08 6.94 -9.77
N LEU A 148 -16.87 7.77 -9.10
CA LEU A 148 -18.20 8.19 -9.52
C LEU A 148 -18.11 9.22 -10.67
N GLU A 149 -19.24 9.48 -11.33
CA GLU A 149 -19.33 10.43 -12.46
C GLU A 149 -18.95 11.87 -12.07
N ASP A 150 -19.12 12.25 -10.80
CA ASP A 150 -18.71 13.54 -10.23
C ASP A 150 -17.22 13.62 -9.87
N GLY A 151 -16.47 12.53 -10.05
CA GLY A 151 -15.05 12.40 -9.72
C GLY A 151 -14.76 11.95 -8.29
N GLY A 152 -15.77 11.84 -7.42
CA GLY A 152 -15.63 11.29 -6.07
C GLY A 152 -15.31 9.80 -6.06
N ILE A 153 -14.75 9.29 -4.96
CA ILE A 153 -14.51 7.84 -4.78
C ILE A 153 -15.79 7.19 -4.26
N ASP A 154 -16.20 6.06 -4.82
CA ASP A 154 -17.41 5.35 -4.37
C ASP A 154 -17.25 4.85 -2.93
N PRO A 155 -18.09 5.30 -1.97
CA PRO A 155 -18.00 4.97 -0.54
C PRO A 155 -18.35 3.50 -0.21
N ASN A 156 -18.66 2.69 -1.21
CA ASN A 156 -18.85 1.23 -1.10
C ASN A 156 -17.72 0.42 -1.73
N THR A 157 -16.64 1.07 -2.17
CA THR A 157 -15.38 0.42 -2.56
C THR A 157 -14.43 0.28 -1.38
N MET A 158 -13.44 -0.61 -1.46
CA MET A 158 -12.44 -0.73 -0.39
C MET A 158 -11.71 0.59 -0.12
N VAL A 159 -11.30 1.33 -1.17
CA VAL A 159 -10.67 2.65 -1.04
C VAL A 159 -11.63 3.66 -0.42
N GLY A 160 -12.85 3.84 -0.95
CA GLY A 160 -13.80 4.82 -0.39
C GLY A 160 -14.26 4.51 1.04
N ILE A 161 -14.25 3.24 1.45
CA ILE A 161 -14.45 2.84 2.86
C ILE A 161 -13.23 3.18 3.70
N TRP A 162 -12.02 2.93 3.19
CA TRP A 162 -10.75 3.25 3.84
C TRP A 162 -10.58 4.76 4.09
N ASP A 163 -10.77 5.58 3.05
CA ASP A 163 -10.63 7.04 3.12
C ASP A 163 -11.59 7.64 4.16
N ARG A 164 -12.84 7.18 4.15
CA ARG A 164 -13.84 7.59 5.15
C ARG A 164 -13.44 7.15 6.55
N PHE A 165 -12.94 5.92 6.71
CA PHE A 165 -12.49 5.43 8.01
C PHE A 165 -11.30 6.23 8.54
N GLN A 166 -10.37 6.65 7.66
CA GLN A 166 -9.25 7.55 8.01
C GLN A 166 -9.72 8.95 8.43
N GLN A 167 -10.68 9.54 7.69
CA GLN A 167 -11.26 10.84 8.04
C GLN A 167 -11.96 10.82 9.40
N GLU A 168 -12.68 9.74 9.71
CA GLU A 168 -13.33 9.53 11.01
C GLU A 168 -12.33 9.12 12.11
N ASN A 169 -11.15 8.58 11.78
CA ASN A 169 -10.14 8.06 12.71
C ASN A 169 -8.71 8.44 12.28
N PRO A 170 -8.22 9.67 12.57
CA PRO A 170 -6.92 10.17 12.10
C PRO A 170 -5.68 9.34 12.53
N ALA A 171 -5.84 8.44 13.50
CA ALA A 171 -4.81 7.48 13.90
C ALA A 171 -4.62 6.32 12.89
N TRP A 172 -5.55 6.08 11.97
CA TRP A 172 -5.48 5.04 10.91
C TRP A 172 -4.60 5.48 9.73
N HIS A 173 -3.41 6.02 10.00
CA HIS A 173 -2.69 6.94 9.11
C HIS A 173 -2.08 6.36 7.81
N HIS A 174 -1.61 5.11 7.80
CA HIS A 174 -0.94 4.52 6.63
C HIS A 174 -1.92 3.75 5.71
N GLY A 175 -1.47 3.38 4.51
CA GLY A 175 -2.28 2.66 3.52
C GLY A 175 -2.15 1.13 3.55
N ALA A 176 -2.96 0.49 2.70
CA ALA A 176 -2.90 -0.92 2.33
C ALA A 176 -1.95 -1.20 1.14
N VAL A 177 -1.67 -2.47 0.88
CA VAL A 177 -0.90 -3.00 -0.27
C VAL A 177 -1.87 -3.54 -1.33
N TRP A 178 -1.75 -3.08 -2.57
CA TRP A 178 -2.61 -3.52 -3.69
C TRP A 178 -1.80 -4.37 -4.66
N CYS A 179 -2.12 -5.65 -4.77
CA CYS A 179 -1.46 -6.61 -5.63
C CYS A 179 -2.24 -6.76 -6.95
N VAL A 180 -1.67 -6.21 -8.03
CA VAL A 180 -2.46 -5.81 -9.22
C VAL A 180 -2.15 -6.63 -10.46
N LEU A 181 -3.15 -6.71 -11.36
CA LEU A 181 -3.16 -7.54 -12.56
C LEU A 181 -3.34 -6.70 -13.84
N PRO A 182 -2.27 -6.14 -14.44
CA PRO A 182 -2.36 -5.12 -15.50
C PRO A 182 -3.09 -5.55 -16.78
N ALA A 183 -3.20 -6.85 -17.05
CA ALA A 183 -3.84 -7.40 -18.25
C ALA A 183 -4.69 -8.65 -17.96
N ALA A 184 -5.19 -8.83 -16.74
CA ALA A 184 -6.27 -9.78 -16.50
C ALA A 184 -7.58 -9.29 -17.13
N ASP A 185 -8.49 -10.21 -17.43
CA ASP A 185 -9.83 -9.89 -17.91
C ASP A 185 -10.74 -9.40 -16.76
N TYR A 186 -11.84 -8.74 -17.12
CA TYR A 186 -12.88 -8.37 -16.16
C TYR A 186 -13.42 -9.66 -15.47
N PRO A 187 -13.58 -9.68 -14.13
CA PRO A 187 -13.63 -8.55 -13.20
C PRO A 187 -12.32 -8.24 -12.44
N SER A 188 -11.15 -8.58 -12.97
CA SER A 188 -9.81 -8.33 -12.37
C SER A 188 -8.93 -7.36 -13.20
N ASN A 189 -9.54 -6.59 -14.11
CA ASN A 189 -8.83 -5.84 -15.14
C ASN A 189 -8.28 -4.50 -14.67
N PHE A 190 -7.37 -4.54 -13.68
CA PHE A 190 -6.69 -3.41 -13.03
C PHE A 190 -7.62 -2.20 -12.78
N PHE A 191 -8.61 -2.41 -11.92
CA PHE A 191 -9.63 -1.44 -11.52
C PHE A 191 -10.49 -0.89 -12.65
N GLY A 192 -10.65 -1.65 -13.73
CA GLY A 192 -11.59 -1.38 -14.81
C GLY A 192 -13.06 -1.46 -14.40
N GLU A 193 -13.88 -0.75 -15.17
CA GLU A 193 -15.30 -0.44 -14.88
C GLU A 193 -16.26 -1.21 -15.78
N LYS A 194 -15.74 -1.70 -16.90
CA LYS A 194 -16.37 -2.52 -17.94
C LYS A 194 -15.31 -3.51 -18.47
N ALA A 195 -15.68 -4.41 -19.38
CA ALA A 195 -14.69 -5.27 -20.04
C ALA A 195 -13.68 -4.42 -20.84
N SER A 196 -12.39 -4.74 -20.75
CA SER A 196 -11.30 -3.90 -21.28
C SER A 196 -11.42 -3.58 -22.79
N ARG A 197 -12.08 -4.45 -23.56
CA ARG A 197 -12.35 -4.27 -25.00
C ARG A 197 -13.48 -3.27 -25.32
N GLU A 198 -14.22 -2.79 -24.32
CA GLU A 198 -15.40 -1.92 -24.47
C GLU A 198 -15.11 -0.45 -24.15
N VAL A 199 -13.96 -0.17 -23.52
CA VAL A 199 -13.48 1.18 -23.19
C VAL A 199 -12.25 1.52 -24.04
N PRO A 200 -12.16 2.69 -24.69
CA PRO A 200 -10.98 3.14 -25.44
C PRO A 200 -9.68 3.03 -24.64
N ARG A 201 -8.58 2.65 -25.30
CA ARG A 201 -7.29 2.40 -24.61
C ARG A 201 -6.82 3.62 -23.79
N ALA A 202 -6.79 4.80 -24.39
CA ALA A 202 -6.32 6.01 -23.71
C ALA A 202 -7.15 6.38 -22.49
N GLU A 203 -8.48 6.15 -22.54
CA GLU A 203 -9.39 6.38 -21.42
C GLU A 203 -9.09 5.42 -20.26
N ARG A 204 -8.88 4.12 -20.55
CA ARG A 204 -8.45 3.15 -19.52
C ARG A 204 -7.10 3.52 -18.89
N GLU A 205 -6.11 3.86 -19.72
CA GLU A 205 -4.76 4.21 -19.25
C GLU A 205 -4.76 5.47 -18.38
N GLU A 206 -5.63 6.45 -18.67
CA GLU A 206 -5.78 7.64 -17.84
C GLU A 206 -6.51 7.34 -16.52
N THR A 207 -7.58 6.55 -16.54
CA THR A 207 -8.26 6.11 -15.30
C THR A 207 -7.32 5.29 -14.40
N ILE A 208 -6.49 4.41 -14.97
CA ILE A 208 -5.47 3.66 -14.22
C ILE A 208 -4.44 4.61 -13.64
N ARG A 209 -3.89 5.55 -14.42
CA ARG A 209 -2.93 6.56 -13.93
C ARG A 209 -3.50 7.35 -12.75
N ARG A 210 -4.75 7.80 -12.84
CA ARG A 210 -5.42 8.55 -11.76
C ARG A 210 -5.58 7.72 -10.49
N LYS A 211 -5.97 6.44 -10.61
CA LYS A 211 -6.09 5.51 -9.48
C LYS A 211 -4.73 5.19 -8.85
N VAL A 212 -3.70 4.86 -9.65
CA VAL A 212 -2.35 4.55 -9.16
C VAL A 212 -1.71 5.77 -8.47
N GLY A 213 -1.85 6.97 -9.08
CA GLY A 213 -1.43 8.22 -8.45
C GLY A 213 -2.08 8.43 -7.09
N TYR A 214 -3.41 8.33 -7.02
CA TYR A 214 -4.15 8.46 -5.75
C TYR A 214 -3.65 7.48 -4.68
N LEU A 215 -3.45 6.19 -5.03
CA LEU A 215 -2.97 5.19 -4.09
C LEU A 215 -1.59 5.56 -3.53
N VAL A 216 -0.64 5.93 -4.40
CA VAL A 216 0.73 6.28 -3.97
C VAL A 216 0.76 7.59 -3.16
N GLU A 217 0.02 8.60 -3.57
CA GLU A 217 -0.12 9.89 -2.87
C GLU A 217 -0.72 9.70 -1.46
N ASN A 218 -1.66 8.75 -1.29
CA ASN A 218 -2.29 8.42 -0.02
C ASN A 218 -1.61 7.24 0.71
N ARG A 219 -0.29 7.08 0.52
CA ARG A 219 0.58 6.17 1.31
C ARG A 219 0.24 4.68 1.18
N HIS A 220 -0.46 4.27 0.11
CA HIS A 220 -0.61 2.85 -0.22
C HIS A 220 0.60 2.32 -0.98
N GLU A 221 0.78 1.00 -0.93
CA GLU A 221 1.81 0.29 -1.68
C GLU A 221 1.21 -0.39 -2.91
N ILE A 222 1.93 -0.37 -4.04
CA ILE A 222 1.60 -1.15 -5.23
C ILE A 222 2.50 -2.39 -5.28
N CYS A 223 1.88 -3.54 -5.54
CA CYS A 223 2.46 -4.88 -5.54
C CYS A 223 2.19 -5.54 -6.90
N ASN A 224 3.15 -6.31 -7.42
CA ASN A 224 2.98 -7.04 -8.68
C ASN A 224 2.27 -8.38 -8.41
N HIS A 225 1.18 -8.69 -9.13
CA HIS A 225 0.49 -9.98 -9.04
C HIS A 225 0.60 -10.81 -10.35
N THR A 226 1.67 -10.57 -11.12
CA THR A 226 1.88 -10.98 -12.52
C THR A 226 1.00 -10.23 -13.52
N LEU A 227 1.30 -10.37 -14.81
CA LEU A 227 0.55 -9.72 -15.89
C LEU A 227 -0.95 -10.08 -15.92
N TYR A 228 -1.30 -11.36 -15.71
CA TYR A 228 -2.67 -11.87 -15.92
C TYR A 228 -3.04 -13.05 -15.00
N HIS A 229 -2.43 -13.15 -13.81
CA HIS A 229 -2.69 -14.19 -12.82
C HIS A 229 -2.26 -15.60 -13.30
N ALA A 230 -1.02 -15.69 -13.77
CA ALA A 230 -0.47 -16.89 -14.42
C ALA A 230 -0.11 -18.01 -13.43
N ARG A 231 -0.32 -19.27 -13.84
CA ARG A 231 0.12 -20.47 -13.09
C ARG A 231 1.63 -20.66 -13.15
N LEU A 232 2.36 -20.03 -12.22
CA LEU A 232 3.83 -20.08 -12.18
C LEU A 232 4.39 -21.51 -12.07
N ASP A 233 3.69 -22.42 -11.38
CA ASP A 233 4.05 -23.84 -11.26
C ASP A 233 4.04 -24.61 -12.60
N ARG A 234 3.39 -24.06 -13.63
CA ARG A 234 3.28 -24.64 -14.99
C ARG A 234 4.19 -23.96 -16.01
N GLY A 235 4.79 -22.83 -15.69
CA GLY A 235 5.73 -22.14 -16.57
C GLY A 235 7.09 -22.85 -16.69
N THR A 236 7.77 -22.58 -17.79
CA THR A 236 9.24 -22.65 -17.85
C THR A 236 9.85 -21.41 -17.22
N ASP A 237 11.12 -21.46 -16.81
CA ASP A 237 11.85 -20.32 -16.23
C ASP A 237 11.81 -19.05 -17.09
N ALA A 238 11.78 -19.19 -18.43
CA ALA A 238 11.62 -18.07 -19.35
C ALA A 238 10.20 -17.47 -19.32
N GLN A 239 9.16 -18.33 -19.26
CA GLN A 239 7.77 -17.89 -19.16
C GLN A 239 7.45 -17.26 -17.79
N VAL A 240 8.00 -17.80 -16.70
CA VAL A 240 7.85 -17.22 -15.35
C VAL A 240 8.42 -15.80 -15.32
N GLN A 241 9.64 -15.60 -15.83
CA GLN A 241 10.24 -14.28 -15.96
C GLN A 241 9.45 -13.36 -16.88
N GLU A 242 8.92 -13.87 -18.01
CA GLU A 242 8.01 -13.09 -18.86
C GLU A 242 6.76 -12.64 -18.11
N TRP A 243 6.06 -13.53 -17.38
CA TRP A 243 4.78 -13.20 -16.74
C TRP A 243 4.92 -12.23 -15.57
N ILE A 244 6.03 -12.33 -14.82
CA ILE A 244 6.34 -11.42 -13.72
C ILE A 244 6.89 -10.10 -14.27
N GLY A 245 7.91 -10.15 -15.14
CA GLY A 245 8.56 -8.97 -15.72
C GLY A 245 7.65 -8.15 -16.65
N ARG A 246 6.68 -8.77 -17.33
CA ARG A 246 5.62 -8.02 -18.02
C ARG A 246 4.61 -7.38 -17.08
N GLY A 247 4.37 -7.98 -15.91
CA GLY A 247 3.62 -7.34 -14.84
C GLY A 247 4.32 -6.08 -14.39
N GLU A 248 5.60 -6.19 -14.02
CA GLU A 248 6.48 -5.09 -13.59
C GLU A 248 6.45 -3.93 -14.60
N ASP A 249 6.84 -4.19 -15.85
CA ASP A 249 6.85 -3.22 -16.95
C ASP A 249 5.49 -2.57 -17.22
N SER A 250 4.39 -3.31 -17.06
CA SER A 250 3.03 -2.78 -17.27
C SER A 250 2.51 -1.97 -16.09
N ILE A 251 3.04 -2.15 -14.88
CA ILE A 251 2.68 -1.34 -13.70
C ILE A 251 3.54 -0.06 -13.67
N GLN A 252 4.84 -0.17 -13.96
CA GLN A 252 5.81 0.91 -13.83
C GLN A 252 5.46 2.17 -14.62
N VAL A 253 4.77 2.03 -15.77
CA VAL A 253 4.32 3.17 -16.60
C VAL A 253 3.27 4.08 -15.95
N TYR A 254 2.69 3.67 -14.82
CA TYR A 254 1.73 4.46 -14.03
C TYR A 254 2.29 4.94 -12.68
N LEU A 255 3.49 4.48 -12.30
CA LEU A 255 4.13 4.82 -11.04
C LEU A 255 5.02 6.06 -11.17
N PRO A 256 5.29 6.78 -10.06
CA PRO A 256 6.29 7.85 -10.05
C PRO A 256 7.68 7.36 -10.46
N GLU A 257 8.50 8.27 -10.99
CA GLU A 257 9.90 7.98 -11.28
C GLU A 257 10.64 7.56 -10.00
N GLY A 258 11.41 6.47 -10.08
CA GLY A 258 12.12 5.89 -8.94
C GLY A 258 11.27 5.07 -7.96
N TYR A 259 9.96 4.87 -8.21
CA TYR A 259 9.17 3.93 -7.40
C TYR A 259 9.59 2.49 -7.72
N GLU A 260 10.20 1.80 -6.75
CA GLU A 260 10.54 0.37 -6.85
C GLU A 260 9.38 -0.48 -6.33
N ILE A 261 8.88 -1.47 -7.09
CA ILE A 261 7.91 -2.44 -6.56
C ILE A 261 8.68 -3.45 -5.69
N VAL A 262 8.38 -3.51 -4.39
CA VAL A 262 9.13 -4.38 -3.44
C VAL A 262 8.38 -5.66 -3.05
N THR A 263 7.11 -5.77 -3.43
CA THR A 263 6.23 -6.88 -3.04
C THR A 263 5.62 -7.56 -4.26
N HIS A 264 5.70 -8.90 -4.27
CA HIS A 264 5.03 -9.76 -5.23
C HIS A 264 4.07 -10.72 -4.53
N ALA A 265 2.82 -10.81 -4.99
CA ALA A 265 1.89 -11.85 -4.55
C ALA A 265 1.84 -12.99 -5.57
N LEU A 266 1.99 -14.23 -5.10
CA LEU A 266 1.92 -15.42 -5.94
C LEU A 266 0.47 -15.70 -6.37
N PRO A 267 0.15 -15.72 -7.68
CA PRO A 267 -1.15 -16.18 -8.15
C PRO A 267 -1.46 -17.58 -7.61
N LEU A 268 -2.60 -17.72 -6.92
CA LEU A 268 -3.05 -18.97 -6.28
C LEU A 268 -2.06 -19.57 -5.25
N GLY A 269 -1.08 -18.80 -4.75
CA GLY A 269 -0.02 -19.31 -3.88
C GLY A 269 0.91 -20.32 -4.58
N MET A 270 0.90 -20.34 -5.92
CA MET A 270 1.61 -21.35 -6.71
C MET A 270 3.04 -20.91 -7.01
N TRP A 271 3.99 -21.60 -6.39
CA TRP A 271 5.41 -21.37 -6.61
C TRP A 271 5.89 -21.83 -8.00
N PRO A 272 6.73 -21.05 -8.71
CA PRO A 272 7.49 -21.57 -9.85
C PRO A 272 8.44 -22.69 -9.40
N LYS A 273 8.75 -23.62 -10.32
CA LYS A 273 9.67 -24.73 -10.06
C LYS A 273 11.05 -24.24 -9.61
N ASN A 274 11.56 -23.21 -10.27
CA ASN A 274 12.69 -22.42 -9.80
C ASN A 274 12.16 -21.29 -8.90
N ARG A 275 12.11 -21.53 -7.58
CA ARG A 275 11.52 -20.59 -6.60
C ARG A 275 12.14 -19.19 -6.66
N GLN A 276 13.43 -19.07 -6.97
CA GLN A 276 14.12 -17.78 -7.00
C GLN A 276 13.48 -16.79 -7.99
N LEU A 277 12.91 -17.29 -9.08
CA LEU A 277 12.24 -16.46 -10.08
C LEU A 277 10.97 -15.78 -9.58
N ALA A 278 10.43 -16.16 -8.42
CA ALA A 278 9.31 -15.44 -7.80
C ALA A 278 9.75 -14.09 -7.19
N TRP A 279 11.02 -13.94 -6.80
CA TRP A 279 11.52 -12.69 -6.22
C TRP A 279 12.63 -12.01 -7.01
N LYS A 280 13.33 -12.70 -7.93
CA LYS A 280 14.38 -12.08 -8.74
C LYS A 280 14.48 -12.70 -10.12
N GLY A 281 14.48 -11.86 -11.16
CA GLY A 281 14.66 -12.31 -12.54
C GLY A 281 14.79 -11.17 -13.55
N THR A 282 15.03 -11.56 -14.80
CA THR A 282 15.20 -10.63 -15.92
C THR A 282 14.38 -11.10 -17.10
N TRP A 283 13.41 -10.30 -17.52
CA TRP A 283 12.70 -10.49 -18.78
C TRP A 283 13.39 -9.67 -19.89
N PRO A 284 13.67 -10.25 -21.08
CA PRO A 284 14.34 -9.51 -22.17
C PRO A 284 13.61 -8.28 -22.72
N GLY A 285 12.34 -8.05 -22.34
CA GLY A 285 11.51 -6.97 -22.86
C GLY A 285 10.73 -7.37 -24.12
N ARG A 286 9.92 -6.43 -24.64
CA ARG A 286 9.22 -6.60 -25.93
C ARG A 286 10.22 -6.53 -27.10
N PRO A 287 9.94 -7.15 -28.26
CA PRO A 287 10.69 -6.88 -29.48
C PRO A 287 10.74 -5.37 -29.78
N GLY A 288 11.94 -4.81 -29.88
CA GLY A 288 12.17 -3.36 -30.05
C GLY A 288 12.24 -2.55 -28.75
N GLN A 289 12.28 -3.20 -27.58
CA GLN A 289 12.59 -2.57 -26.29
C GLN A 289 14.12 -2.63 -26.05
N ASP A 290 14.77 -1.48 -25.91
CA ASP A 290 16.24 -1.39 -25.86
C ASP A 290 16.89 -1.95 -24.58
N ARG A 291 16.10 -2.19 -23.53
CA ARG A 291 16.57 -2.64 -22.21
C ARG A 291 15.69 -3.78 -21.68
N PRO A 292 16.30 -4.80 -21.06
CA PRO A 292 15.54 -5.82 -20.36
C PRO A 292 14.87 -5.22 -19.11
N VAL A 293 13.81 -5.87 -18.66
CA VAL A 293 13.09 -5.55 -17.43
C VAL A 293 13.61 -6.46 -16.34
N ASN A 294 14.26 -5.89 -15.35
CA ASN A 294 14.68 -6.59 -14.14
C ASN A 294 13.62 -6.39 -13.07
N TYR A 295 13.39 -7.40 -12.24
CA TYR A 295 12.57 -7.29 -11.05
C TYR A 295 13.30 -7.91 -9.86
N GLU A 296 13.20 -7.28 -8.70
CA GLU A 296 13.75 -7.78 -7.44
C GLU A 296 12.84 -7.38 -6.27
N TYR A 297 12.17 -8.36 -5.66
CA TYR A 297 11.19 -8.16 -4.60
C TYR A 297 11.79 -8.55 -3.25
N SER A 298 11.65 -7.67 -2.26
CA SER A 298 11.98 -7.97 -0.86
C SER A 298 10.91 -8.84 -0.19
N VAL A 299 9.69 -8.88 -0.75
CA VAL A 299 8.55 -9.66 -0.25
C VAL A 299 7.98 -10.55 -1.33
N VAL A 300 7.74 -11.82 -0.98
CA VAL A 300 6.84 -12.71 -1.71
C VAL A 300 5.72 -13.16 -0.77
N LEU A 301 4.48 -12.84 -1.14
CA LEU A 301 3.28 -13.18 -0.37
C LEU A 301 2.76 -14.58 -0.77
N GLU A 302 2.58 -15.42 0.24
CA GLU A 302 1.87 -16.70 0.19
C GLU A 302 0.35 -16.48 0.38
N VAL A 303 -0.51 -17.39 -0.09
CA VAL A 303 -1.98 -17.26 0.09
C VAL A 303 -2.46 -17.60 1.51
N SER A 304 -1.77 -18.47 2.24
CA SER A 304 -2.15 -18.70 3.64
C SER A 304 -1.01 -19.31 4.46
N GLY A 305 -1.04 -19.03 5.76
CA GLY A 305 -0.14 -19.64 6.74
C GLY A 305 -0.20 -19.04 8.15
N GLY A 306 -1.12 -18.10 8.39
CA GLY A 306 -1.27 -17.45 9.69
C GLY A 306 -0.31 -16.27 9.88
N PRO A 307 -0.15 -15.77 11.12
CA PRO A 307 0.71 -14.62 11.40
C PRO A 307 2.20 -14.88 11.13
N ASN A 308 2.91 -13.82 10.76
CA ASN A 308 4.35 -13.83 10.54
C ASN A 308 5.09 -13.46 11.83
N VAL A 309 6.32 -13.95 11.99
CA VAL A 309 7.26 -13.36 12.96
C VAL A 309 7.61 -11.93 12.56
N SER A 310 7.98 -11.09 13.53
CA SER A 310 8.45 -9.72 13.28
C SER A 310 9.63 -9.67 12.29
N PRO A 311 9.76 -8.61 11.46
CA PRO A 311 10.94 -8.36 10.61
C PRO A 311 12.24 -8.20 11.42
N PHE A 312 12.13 -7.94 12.73
CA PHE A 312 13.27 -7.88 13.65
C PHE A 312 13.71 -9.25 14.18
N ASP A 313 12.96 -10.33 13.92
CA ASP A 313 13.32 -11.71 14.23
C ASP A 313 14.34 -12.28 13.22
N SER A 314 15.35 -12.99 13.70
CA SER A 314 16.33 -13.72 12.87
C SER A 314 15.69 -14.81 11.99
N ARG A 315 14.47 -15.25 12.31
CA ARG A 315 13.70 -16.23 11.54
C ARG A 315 12.82 -15.62 10.45
N PHE A 316 12.76 -14.29 10.31
CA PHE A 316 11.91 -13.66 9.30
C PHE A 316 12.45 -13.86 7.88
N VAL A 317 11.59 -14.37 6.99
CA VAL A 317 11.91 -14.60 5.57
C VAL A 317 10.97 -13.77 4.69
N GLY A 318 11.48 -12.66 4.15
CA GLY A 318 10.68 -11.77 3.29
C GLY A 318 10.13 -12.47 2.04
N HIS A 319 10.91 -13.37 1.44
CA HIS A 319 10.49 -14.14 0.26
C HIS A 319 9.56 -15.33 0.57
N SER A 320 8.85 -15.34 1.70
CA SER A 320 7.84 -16.35 2.07
C SER A 320 7.00 -15.81 3.23
N VAL A 321 6.24 -14.74 2.98
CA VAL A 321 5.38 -14.08 3.97
C VAL A 321 3.99 -14.69 3.90
N ASN A 322 3.57 -15.31 5.00
CA ASN A 322 2.25 -15.92 5.15
C ASN A 322 1.16 -14.85 5.16
N ARG A 323 -0.05 -15.21 4.71
CA ARG A 323 -1.24 -14.38 4.84
C ARG A 323 -2.35 -15.05 5.64
N LEU A 324 -3.34 -14.24 5.99
CA LEU A 324 -4.62 -14.64 6.59
C LEU A 324 -5.75 -14.15 5.68
N ILE A 325 -6.31 -15.07 4.90
CA ILE A 325 -7.54 -14.84 4.13
C ILE A 325 -8.65 -14.41 5.08
N VAL A 326 -9.24 -13.23 4.85
CA VAL A 326 -10.30 -12.69 5.72
C VAL A 326 -11.67 -13.26 5.36
N ALA A 327 -11.77 -14.59 5.39
CA ALA A 327 -13.02 -15.31 5.30
C ALA A 327 -13.88 -15.10 6.58
N PRO A 328 -15.20 -15.34 6.54
CA PRO A 328 -16.08 -15.16 7.70
C PRO A 328 -15.56 -15.81 9.00
N GLY A 329 -15.39 -14.96 10.03
CA GLY A 329 -14.90 -15.37 11.35
C GLY A 329 -13.38 -15.57 11.46
N ALA A 330 -12.59 -15.50 10.37
CA ALA A 330 -11.16 -15.79 10.38
C ALA A 330 -10.37 -14.78 11.22
N LEU A 331 -10.60 -13.48 10.98
CA LEU A 331 -9.99 -12.39 11.74
C LEU A 331 -10.37 -12.46 13.23
N GLN A 332 -11.64 -12.73 13.52
CA GLN A 332 -12.16 -12.85 14.88
C GLN A 332 -11.47 -14.00 15.64
N ARG A 333 -11.28 -15.16 15.00
CA ARG A 333 -10.54 -16.29 15.59
C ARG A 333 -9.07 -15.96 15.84
N GLN A 334 -8.41 -15.26 14.93
CA GLN A 334 -7.01 -14.85 15.11
C GLN A 334 -6.84 -13.81 16.23
N LEU A 335 -7.75 -12.83 16.31
CA LEU A 335 -7.75 -11.85 17.38
C LEU A 335 -7.99 -12.52 18.75
N GLN A 336 -8.93 -13.46 18.85
CA GLN A 336 -9.14 -14.26 20.06
C GLN A 336 -7.94 -15.12 20.45
N ALA A 337 -7.15 -15.61 19.48
CA ALA A 337 -5.92 -16.34 19.76
C ALA A 337 -4.86 -15.46 20.44
N TYR A 338 -4.74 -14.19 20.02
CA TYR A 338 -3.91 -13.19 20.69
C TYR A 338 -4.49 -12.71 22.03
N GLU A 339 -5.81 -12.57 22.15
CA GLU A 339 -6.46 -12.25 23.45
C GLU A 339 -6.17 -13.33 24.50
N ARG A 340 -6.04 -14.61 24.08
CA ARG A 340 -5.62 -15.73 24.96
C ARG A 340 -4.10 -15.80 25.20
N ASN A 341 -3.28 -15.34 24.24
CA ASN A 341 -1.82 -15.39 24.29
C ASN A 341 -1.20 -14.02 23.93
N PRO A 342 -1.41 -12.98 24.76
CA PRO A 342 -1.07 -11.60 24.38
C PRO A 342 0.42 -11.39 24.09
N GLY A 343 1.32 -12.15 24.74
CA GLY A 343 2.76 -12.12 24.46
C GLY A 343 3.18 -12.61 23.07
N GLN A 344 2.26 -13.19 22.27
CA GLN A 344 2.52 -13.52 20.87
C GLN A 344 2.36 -12.31 19.94
N ARG A 345 1.63 -11.27 20.33
CA ARG A 345 1.29 -10.11 19.50
C ARG A 345 2.46 -9.11 19.43
N TYR A 346 2.72 -8.53 18.26
CA TYR A 346 3.64 -7.37 18.15
C TYR A 346 3.04 -6.17 18.90
N VAL A 347 3.81 -5.49 19.75
CA VAL A 347 3.40 -4.23 20.39
C VAL A 347 4.53 -3.22 20.27
N SER A 348 4.28 -2.06 19.65
CA SER A 348 5.28 -1.02 19.44
C SER A 348 5.64 -0.29 20.74
N ASP A 349 6.89 0.16 20.88
CA ASP A 349 7.29 1.13 21.91
C ASP A 349 7.11 2.59 21.49
N GLY A 350 6.67 2.84 20.25
CA GLY A 350 6.40 4.16 19.70
C GLY A 350 7.61 4.89 19.10
N ASN A 351 8.76 4.22 18.93
CA ASN A 351 9.94 4.84 18.32
C ASN A 351 10.48 3.96 17.16
N PRO A 352 10.45 4.44 15.89
CA PRO A 352 10.91 3.65 14.76
C PRO A 352 12.43 3.42 14.72
N ASN A 353 13.23 4.01 15.62
CA ASN A 353 14.68 3.79 15.72
C ASN A 353 15.06 2.72 16.76
N THR A 354 14.10 2.18 17.50
CA THR A 354 14.30 1.14 18.51
C THR A 354 13.81 -0.23 18.02
N ILE A 355 14.17 -1.27 18.76
CA ILE A 355 13.55 -2.60 18.74
C ILE A 355 13.34 -2.98 20.20
N ALA A 356 12.13 -2.79 20.71
CA ALA A 356 11.78 -3.08 22.10
C ALA A 356 11.30 -4.53 22.28
N VAL A 357 11.97 -5.31 23.14
CA VAL A 357 11.73 -6.76 23.26
C VAL A 357 11.72 -7.24 24.71
N PRO A 358 10.86 -8.21 25.07
CA PRO A 358 10.99 -8.92 26.34
C PRO A 358 12.37 -9.56 26.46
N ARG A 359 12.96 -9.56 27.66
CA ARG A 359 14.29 -10.15 27.93
C ARG A 359 14.46 -11.58 27.40
N SER A 360 13.41 -12.40 27.49
CA SER A 360 13.40 -13.78 26.96
C SER A 360 13.54 -13.89 25.44
N LEU A 361 13.30 -12.80 24.70
CA LEU A 361 13.34 -12.76 23.23
C LEU A 361 14.56 -12.00 22.68
N GLN A 362 15.40 -11.40 23.52
CA GLN A 362 16.49 -10.51 23.10
C GLN A 362 17.53 -11.16 22.15
N GLU A 363 17.72 -12.49 22.28
CA GLU A 363 18.68 -13.26 21.47
C GLU A 363 18.12 -13.65 20.08
N ARG A 364 16.79 -13.53 19.88
CA ARG A 364 16.15 -13.72 18.56
C ARG A 364 16.29 -12.51 17.64
N VAL A 365 16.74 -11.36 18.15
CA VAL A 365 16.82 -10.12 17.38
C VAL A 365 17.90 -10.22 16.31
N ASN A 366 17.55 -9.93 15.05
CA ASN A 366 18.49 -9.93 13.92
C ASN A 366 19.35 -8.64 13.90
N ARG A 367 20.27 -8.53 14.85
CA ARG A 367 21.19 -7.37 14.99
C ARG A 367 22.02 -7.10 13.73
N ALA A 368 22.34 -8.15 12.94
CA ALA A 368 23.09 -8.02 11.71
C ALA A 368 22.28 -7.35 10.58
N ARG A 369 20.96 -7.58 10.50
CA ARG A 369 20.06 -6.87 9.58
C ARG A 369 19.76 -5.45 10.05
N TRP A 370 19.80 -5.21 11.36
CA TRP A 370 19.35 -3.96 11.99
C TRP A 370 20.45 -3.23 12.79
N PRO A 371 21.64 -2.95 12.21
CA PRO A 371 22.78 -2.42 12.95
C PRO A 371 22.59 -0.98 13.47
N GLY A 372 21.65 -0.23 12.89
CA GLY A 372 21.33 1.15 13.27
C GLY A 372 20.20 1.31 14.30
N LYS A 373 19.57 0.23 14.75
CA LYS A 373 18.44 0.28 15.71
C LYS A 373 18.90 -0.04 17.14
N GLU A 374 18.44 0.75 18.10
CA GLU A 374 18.73 0.53 19.53
C GLU A 374 17.86 -0.63 20.07
N ILE A 375 18.48 -1.66 20.65
CA ILE A 375 17.75 -2.80 21.23
C ILE A 375 17.38 -2.49 22.67
N ARG A 376 16.09 -2.25 22.93
CA ARG A 376 15.57 -1.96 24.27
C ARG A 376 15.02 -3.23 24.91
N VAL A 377 15.62 -3.66 26.01
CA VAL A 377 15.15 -4.84 26.75
C VAL A 377 14.08 -4.42 27.75
N ILE A 378 12.88 -4.99 27.59
CA ILE A 378 11.74 -4.80 28.48
C ILE A 378 11.79 -5.87 29.56
N ASP A 379 12.01 -5.44 30.80
CA ASP A 379 11.84 -6.27 31.98
C ASP A 379 10.35 -6.41 32.30
N GLN A 380 9.74 -7.44 31.72
CA GLN A 380 8.44 -7.90 32.18
C GLN A 380 8.63 -8.55 33.55
N GLU A 381 7.99 -8.00 34.59
CA GLU A 381 7.68 -8.80 35.77
C GLU A 381 6.93 -10.05 35.30
N ALA A 382 7.32 -11.22 35.80
CA ALA A 382 6.81 -12.48 35.32
C ALA A 382 5.33 -12.64 35.68
N SER A 383 4.45 -12.21 34.76
CA SER A 383 3.02 -12.53 34.79
C SER A 383 2.86 -14.05 34.76
N ALA A 384 2.62 -14.62 35.94
CA ALA A 384 2.60 -16.05 36.18
C ALA A 384 1.31 -16.69 35.62
N ALA A 385 1.22 -16.79 34.29
CA ALA A 385 0.07 -17.37 33.59
C ALA A 385 0.40 -18.24 32.37
N GLY A 386 1.60 -18.14 31.78
CA GLY A 386 1.92 -18.78 30.49
C GLY A 386 2.65 -20.13 30.53
N ALA A 387 3.42 -20.43 31.58
CA ALA A 387 4.46 -21.47 31.53
C ALA A 387 3.97 -22.93 31.76
N ALA A 388 2.66 -23.16 31.85
CA ALA A 388 2.10 -24.49 32.20
C ALA A 388 1.55 -25.30 31.01
N ALA A 389 1.54 -24.74 29.79
CA ALA A 389 0.83 -25.34 28.65
C ALA A 389 1.65 -26.34 27.80
N GLU A 390 2.99 -26.37 27.91
CA GLU A 390 3.86 -27.25 27.11
C GLU A 390 4.41 -28.48 27.86
N ALA A 391 3.99 -28.71 29.12
CA ALA A 391 4.44 -29.85 29.94
C ALA A 391 3.37 -30.95 30.14
N GLY A 392 2.31 -30.96 29.33
CA GLY A 392 1.11 -31.79 29.52
C GLY A 392 0.67 -32.56 28.28
N ALA A 393 1.63 -33.10 27.51
CA ALA A 393 1.37 -33.88 26.30
C ALA A 393 2.28 -35.13 26.20
N ASP A 394 2.38 -35.89 27.28
CA ASP A 394 2.72 -37.32 27.26
C ASP A 394 2.13 -37.97 28.53
N GLY A 395 1.19 -38.91 28.36
CA GLY A 395 0.41 -39.53 29.44
C GLY A 395 -0.72 -40.42 28.91
#